data_AF-G2R5V8-F1
#
_entry.id   AF-G2R5V8-F1
#
_cell.length_a   1.000
_cell.length_b   1.000
_cell.length_c   1.000
_cell.angle_alpha   90.00
_cell.angle_beta   90.00
_cell.angle_gamma   90.00
#
_symmetry.space_group_name_H-M   'P 1'
#
loop_
_entity.id
_entity.type
_entity.pdbx_description
1 polymer ?
#
loop_
_entity_poly.entity_id
_entity_poly.type
_entity_poly.pdbx_seq_one_letter_code
_entity_poly.pdbx_strand_id
1 'polypeptide(L)'
;MESIGGIISGPDVVDAARELPKSTKHIQNLLRFSIERDVVLQPNPKKKGGYRSINWKRPTNIEALLMHVTGVEPEVECNYCNKNQGPFMNCIVSRDNTGNGACAACHYNSGSNRCSFFLGEQS
;
A
#
# COMPACT_ATOMS: atom_id res chain seq x y z
N MET A 1 12.96 -0.42 -9.62
CA MET A 1 11.60 -0.33 -10.16
C MET A 1 11.11 1.10 -10.00
N GLU A 2 10.73 1.74 -11.09
CA GLU A 2 10.27 3.13 -11.12
C GLU A 2 8.85 3.17 -11.68
N SER A 3 8.02 4.09 -11.19
CA SER A 3 6.67 4.28 -11.71
C SER A 3 6.70 4.97 -13.07
N ILE A 4 5.88 4.53 -14.02
CA ILE A 4 5.69 5.22 -15.31
C ILE A 4 4.48 6.13 -15.18
N GLY A 5 4.66 7.44 -15.31
CA GLY A 5 3.56 8.40 -15.18
C GLY A 5 2.85 8.37 -13.81
N GLY A 6 3.53 7.92 -12.76
CA GLY A 6 2.94 7.75 -11.43
C GLY A 6 2.18 6.43 -11.23
N ILE A 7 2.24 5.50 -12.19
CA ILE A 7 1.60 4.20 -12.10
C ILE A 7 2.67 3.13 -11.87
N ILE A 8 2.37 2.18 -10.98
CA ILE A 8 3.13 0.95 -10.76
C ILE A 8 2.22 -0.23 -11.05
N SER A 9 2.62 -1.08 -11.98
CA SER A 9 1.88 -2.27 -12.38
C SER A 9 1.70 -3.25 -11.22
N GLY A 10 0.50 -3.83 -11.08
CA GLY A 10 0.21 -4.85 -10.08
C GLY A 10 1.14 -6.08 -10.19
N PRO A 11 1.35 -6.65 -11.39
CA PRO A 11 2.36 -7.68 -11.62
C PRO A 11 3.77 -7.29 -11.14
N ASP A 12 4.22 -6.06 -11.41
CA ASP A 12 5.54 -5.60 -10.96
C ASP A 12 5.66 -5.59 -9.43
N VAL A 13 4.57 -5.21 -8.72
CA VAL A 13 4.51 -5.30 -7.26
C VAL A 13 4.66 -6.74 -6.77
N VAL A 14 4.01 -7.70 -7.44
CA VAL A 14 4.09 -9.13 -7.08
C VAL A 14 5.47 -9.71 -7.36
N ASP A 15 6.13 -9.30 -8.44
CA ASP A 15 7.49 -9.74 -8.73
C ASP A 15 8.48 -9.17 -7.72
N ALA A 16 8.38 -7.88 -7.37
CA ALA A 16 9.16 -7.28 -6.27
C ALA A 16 8.88 -7.97 -4.92
N ALA A 17 7.61 -8.35 -4.69
CA ALA A 17 7.14 -9.41 -3.81
C ALA A 17 8.11 -10.58 -3.58
N ARG A 18 8.26 -11.32 -4.67
CA ARG A 18 8.92 -12.63 -4.71
C ARG A 18 10.43 -12.51 -4.69
N GLU A 19 10.97 -11.39 -5.13
CA GLU A 19 12.41 -11.11 -5.12
C GLU A 19 12.96 -10.75 -3.74
N LEU A 20 12.10 -10.52 -2.73
CA LEU A 20 12.57 -10.21 -1.39
C LEU A 20 13.38 -11.36 -0.78
N PRO A 21 14.61 -11.10 -0.27
CA PRO A 21 15.44 -12.13 0.35
C PRO A 21 14.77 -12.80 1.56
N LYS A 22 13.90 -12.06 2.26
CA LYS A 22 13.09 -12.55 3.37
C LYS A 22 11.68 -11.97 3.25
N SER A 23 10.74 -12.82 2.87
CA SER A 23 9.32 -12.50 2.88
C SER A 23 8.75 -12.61 4.29
N THR A 24 7.91 -11.65 4.69
CA THR A 24 7.12 -11.73 5.92
C THR A 24 5.92 -12.67 5.74
N LYS A 25 5.26 -13.05 6.84
CA LYS A 25 4.01 -13.83 6.80
C LYS A 25 2.89 -13.07 6.07
N HIS A 26 2.81 -11.76 6.27
CA HIS A 26 1.84 -10.90 5.59
C HIS A 26 2.04 -10.92 4.08
N ILE A 27 3.28 -10.79 3.59
CA ILE A 27 3.58 -10.91 2.16
C ILE A 27 3.15 -12.28 1.61
N GLN A 28 3.48 -13.36 2.31
CA GLN A 28 3.09 -14.71 1.87
C GLN A 28 1.58 -14.92 1.81
N ASN A 29 0.82 -14.31 2.72
CA ASN A 29 -0.64 -14.36 2.70
C ASN A 29 -1.22 -13.52 1.57
N LEU A 30 -0.74 -12.29 1.41
CA LEU A 30 -1.21 -11.36 0.38
C LEU A 30 -0.99 -11.89 -1.04
N LEU A 31 0.14 -12.58 -1.28
CA LEU A 31 0.47 -13.20 -2.57
C LEU A 31 -0.51 -14.31 -3.00
N ARG A 32 -1.44 -14.74 -2.13
CA ARG A 32 -2.49 -15.73 -2.46
C ARG A 32 -3.72 -15.10 -3.08
N PHE A 33 -3.89 -13.78 -2.97
CA PHE A 33 -5.01 -13.07 -3.55
C PHE A 33 -4.73 -12.67 -5.01
N SER A 34 -5.79 -12.54 -5.80
CA SER A 34 -5.72 -11.98 -7.15
C SER A 34 -5.29 -10.52 -7.13
N ILE A 35 -4.57 -10.12 -8.18
CA ILE A 35 -4.31 -8.71 -8.47
C ILE A 35 -5.61 -8.11 -8.99
N GLU A 36 -6.09 -7.08 -8.31
CA GLU A 36 -7.33 -6.37 -8.61
C GLU A 36 -7.07 -5.02 -9.30
N ARG A 37 -5.87 -4.44 -9.14
CA ARG A 37 -5.53 -3.11 -9.65
C ARG A 37 -4.03 -2.83 -9.69
N ASP A 38 -3.67 -1.82 -10.47
CA ASP A 38 -2.38 -1.14 -10.40
C ASP A 38 -2.34 -0.11 -9.27
N VAL A 39 -1.15 0.31 -8.87
CA VAL A 39 -0.97 1.38 -7.88
C VAL A 39 -0.82 2.71 -8.60
N VAL A 40 -1.75 3.63 -8.33
CA VAL A 40 -1.64 5.03 -8.77
C VAL A 40 -1.10 5.88 -7.63
N LEU A 41 0.02 6.55 -7.87
CA LEU A 41 0.70 7.39 -6.90
C LEU A 41 0.10 8.79 -6.85
N GLN A 42 -0.03 9.33 -5.64
CA GLN A 42 -0.44 10.72 -5.44
C GLN A 42 0.61 11.69 -6.04
N PRO A 43 0.19 12.86 -6.55
CA PRO A 43 1.11 13.92 -6.93
C PRO A 43 2.03 14.30 -5.77
N ASN A 44 3.27 14.68 -6.11
CA ASN A 44 4.21 15.18 -5.13
C ASN A 44 4.06 16.70 -5.01
N PRO A 45 3.59 17.22 -3.87
CA PRO A 45 3.41 18.66 -3.69
C PRO A 45 4.72 19.45 -3.78
N LYS A 46 5.88 18.78 -3.63
CA LYS A 46 7.22 19.39 -3.70
C LYS A 46 7.86 19.31 -5.10
N LYS A 47 7.26 18.59 -6.05
CA LYS A 47 7.82 18.40 -7.40
C LYS A 47 6.74 18.58 -8.45
N LYS A 48 6.72 19.73 -9.14
CA LYS A 48 5.74 20.04 -10.19
C LYS A 48 5.75 18.95 -11.27
N GLY A 49 4.58 18.38 -11.55
CA GLY A 49 4.42 17.26 -12.50
C GLY A 49 5.05 15.94 -12.04
N GLY A 50 5.52 15.86 -10.79
CA GLY A 50 6.07 14.64 -10.20
C GLY A 50 5.06 13.93 -9.30
N TYR A 51 5.33 12.65 -9.06
CA TYR A 51 4.54 11.78 -8.17
C TYR A 51 5.34 11.43 -6.92
N ARG A 52 4.64 10.94 -5.89
CA ARG A 52 5.30 10.38 -4.70
C ARG A 52 6.19 9.22 -5.13
N SER A 53 7.32 9.02 -4.47
CA SER A 53 8.24 7.91 -4.76
C SER A 53 8.08 6.78 -3.75
N ILE A 54 8.35 5.56 -4.21
CA ILE A 54 8.26 4.35 -3.39
C ILE A 54 9.65 3.88 -2.98
N ASN A 55 9.78 3.56 -1.70
CA ASN A 55 10.96 2.88 -1.18
C ASN A 55 10.73 1.36 -1.16
N TRP A 56 11.16 0.71 -2.23
CA TRP A 56 11.10 -0.75 -2.44
C TRP A 56 12.00 -1.56 -1.51
N LYS A 57 12.91 -0.93 -0.74
CA LYS A 57 13.82 -1.65 0.15
C LYS A 57 13.19 -2.03 1.49
N ARG A 58 12.01 -1.49 1.81
CA ARG A 58 11.32 -1.74 3.08
C ARG A 58 10.23 -2.79 2.90
N PRO A 59 10.30 -3.95 3.59
CA PRO A 59 9.25 -4.97 3.51
C PRO A 59 7.84 -4.43 3.80
N THR A 60 7.68 -3.57 4.81
CA THR A 60 6.37 -2.94 5.12
C THR A 60 5.82 -2.07 3.98
N ASN A 61 6.70 -1.49 3.15
CA ASN A 61 6.25 -0.74 1.98
C ASN A 61 5.76 -1.68 0.88
N ILE A 62 6.39 -2.83 0.75
CA ILE A 62 5.97 -3.88 -0.18
C ILE A 62 4.68 -4.55 0.30
N GLU A 63 4.52 -4.79 1.62
CA GLU A 63 3.25 -5.18 2.23
C GLU A 63 2.15 -4.18 1.86
N ALA A 64 2.39 -2.88 2.06
CA ALA A 64 1.44 -1.84 1.70
C ALA A 64 1.08 -1.84 0.19
N LEU A 65 2.05 -2.05 -0.70
CA LEU A 65 1.77 -2.18 -2.12
C LEU A 65 0.94 -3.44 -2.43
N LEU A 66 1.27 -4.58 -1.84
CA LEU A 66 0.52 -5.83 -1.99
C LEU A 66 -0.91 -5.70 -1.47
N MET A 67 -1.09 -5.06 -0.32
CA MET A 67 -2.41 -4.72 0.21
C MET A 67 -3.19 -3.85 -0.80
N HIS A 68 -2.53 -2.89 -1.46
CA HIS A 68 -3.17 -2.03 -2.43
C HIS A 68 -3.63 -2.78 -3.67
N VAL A 69 -2.76 -3.62 -4.25
CA VAL A 69 -3.06 -4.31 -5.52
C VAL A 69 -4.03 -5.48 -5.35
N THR A 70 -4.12 -6.08 -4.16
CA THR A 70 -4.99 -7.25 -3.90
C THR A 70 -6.21 -6.98 -3.01
N GLY A 71 -6.22 -5.84 -2.33
CA GLY A 71 -7.22 -5.50 -1.33
C GLY A 71 -8.57 -5.06 -1.89
N VAL A 72 -9.39 -4.45 -1.05
CA VAL A 72 -10.71 -3.93 -1.41
C VAL A 72 -10.83 -2.46 -1.05
N GLU A 73 -11.63 -1.72 -1.83
CA GLU A 73 -12.04 -0.36 -1.47
C GLU A 73 -13.10 -0.44 -0.35
N PRO A 74 -12.91 0.27 0.77
CA PRO A 74 -13.93 0.42 1.80
C PRO A 74 -15.05 1.36 1.30
N GLU A 75 -16.22 1.31 1.94
CA GLU A 75 -17.35 2.19 1.60
C GLU A 75 -17.02 3.68 1.73
N VAL A 76 -16.18 4.02 2.70
CA VAL A 76 -15.70 5.38 2.96
C VAL A 76 -14.19 5.32 3.14
N GLU A 77 -13.46 6.32 2.64
CA GLU A 77 -12.02 6.42 2.86
C GLU A 77 -11.67 6.76 4.31
N CYS A 78 -10.48 6.35 4.76
CA CYS A 78 -10.00 6.79 6.07
C CYS A 78 -9.72 8.30 6.09
N ASN A 79 -9.77 8.93 7.27
CA ASN A 79 -9.58 10.38 7.43
C ASN A 79 -8.25 10.90 6.84
N TYR A 80 -7.21 10.06 6.80
CA TYR A 80 -5.90 10.42 6.25
C TYR A 80 -5.88 10.36 4.72
N CYS A 81 -6.53 9.36 4.12
CA CYS A 81 -6.63 9.21 2.66
C CYS A 81 -7.56 10.25 2.05
N ASN A 82 -8.69 10.56 2.70
CA ASN A 82 -9.61 11.62 2.27
C ASN A 82 -8.91 13.00 2.16
N LYS A 83 -7.81 13.20 2.87
CA LYS A 83 -6.96 14.40 2.80
C LYS A 83 -5.79 14.29 1.82
N ASN A 84 -5.75 13.24 0.98
CA ASN A 84 -4.69 12.96 0.01
C ASN A 84 -3.26 12.94 0.60
N GLN A 85 -3.12 12.53 1.87
CA GLN A 85 -1.83 12.58 2.57
C GLN A 85 -0.97 11.32 2.38
N GLY A 86 -1.59 10.23 1.93
CA GLY A 86 -0.92 8.96 1.60
C GLY A 86 -0.08 9.02 0.32
N PRO A 87 0.72 7.97 0.06
CA PRO A 87 1.46 7.84 -1.19
C PRO A 87 0.59 7.40 -2.38
N PHE A 88 -0.54 6.75 -2.12
CA PHE A 88 -1.43 6.17 -3.12
C PHE A 88 -2.71 7.01 -3.26
N MET A 89 -3.31 7.01 -4.46
CA MET A 89 -4.56 7.72 -4.72
C MET A 89 -5.72 7.09 -3.95
N ASN A 90 -5.91 5.77 -4.06
CA ASN A 90 -7.04 5.06 -3.45
C ASN A 90 -6.78 4.62 -2.00
N CYS A 91 -7.81 4.68 -1.16
CA CYS A 91 -7.81 4.05 0.16
C CYS A 91 -8.18 2.56 0.04
N ILE A 92 -7.20 1.66 0.13
CA ILE A 92 -7.41 0.21 0.00
C ILE A 92 -7.14 -0.49 1.33
N VAL A 93 -8.01 -1.39 1.77
CA VAL A 93 -7.80 -2.24 2.96
C VAL A 93 -7.47 -3.68 2.57
N SER A 94 -6.66 -4.36 3.39
CA SER A 94 -6.33 -5.77 3.15
C SER A 94 -7.53 -6.68 3.41
N ARG A 95 -7.65 -7.77 2.64
CA ARG A 95 -8.65 -8.83 2.86
C ARG A 95 -8.34 -9.69 4.10
N ASP A 96 -7.08 -9.78 4.50
CA ASP A 96 -6.60 -10.64 5.58
C ASP A 96 -6.24 -9.89 6.88
N ASN A 97 -6.72 -8.65 7.02
CA ASN A 97 -6.44 -7.77 8.15
C ASN A 97 -4.95 -7.41 8.35
N THR A 98 -4.07 -7.66 7.36
CA THR A 98 -2.70 -7.12 7.36
C THR A 98 -2.71 -5.61 7.61
N GLY A 99 -1.79 -5.15 8.47
CA GLY A 99 -1.74 -3.76 8.91
C GLY A 99 -2.67 -3.43 10.09
N ASN A 100 -3.27 -4.45 10.72
CA ASN A 100 -4.22 -4.37 11.84
C ASN A 100 -5.40 -3.42 11.53
N GLY A 101 -6.07 -3.67 10.40
CA GLY A 101 -7.20 -2.87 9.93
C GLY A 101 -6.82 -1.56 9.23
N ALA A 102 -5.57 -1.10 9.30
CA ALA A 102 -5.15 0.10 8.58
C ALA A 102 -5.17 -0.13 7.06
N CYS A 103 -5.54 0.92 6.31
CA CYS A 103 -5.43 0.88 4.85
C CYS A 103 -3.97 0.86 4.38
N ALA A 104 -3.73 0.37 3.17
CA ALA A 104 -2.44 0.27 2.49
C ALA A 104 -1.64 1.58 2.53
N ALA A 105 -2.29 2.70 2.18
CA ALA A 105 -1.63 4.01 2.13
C ALA A 105 -1.15 4.48 3.51
N CYS A 106 -1.90 4.16 4.57
CA CYS A 106 -1.49 4.46 5.94
C CYS A 106 -0.44 3.47 6.45
N HIS A 107 -0.57 2.18 6.12
CA HIS A 107 0.38 1.15 6.49
C HIS A 107 1.78 1.41 5.94
N TYR A 108 1.88 2.00 4.74
CA TYR A 108 3.15 2.42 4.16
C TYR A 108 4.02 3.22 5.14
N ASN A 109 5.33 2.93 5.15
CA ASN A 109 6.30 3.45 6.13
C ASN A 109 5.92 3.18 7.59
N SER A 110 5.28 2.05 7.88
CA SER A 110 4.86 1.65 9.23
C SER A 110 3.94 2.67 9.91
N GLY A 111 3.16 3.43 9.12
CA GLY A 111 2.34 4.54 9.60
C GLY A 111 0.90 4.15 9.96
N SER A 112 0.62 2.88 10.31
CA SER A 112 -0.75 2.39 10.49
C SER A 112 -1.55 3.23 11.50
N ASN A 113 -0.90 3.76 12.55
CA ASN A 113 -1.52 4.56 13.62
C ASN A 113 -2.19 5.87 13.17
N ARG A 114 -1.90 6.39 11.96
CA ARG A 114 -2.58 7.56 11.40
C ARG A 114 -3.91 7.22 10.69
N CYS A 115 -4.19 5.93 10.50
CA CYS A 115 -5.40 5.48 9.84
C CYS A 115 -6.56 5.47 10.84
N SER A 116 -7.70 6.05 10.45
CA SER A 116 -8.92 5.97 11.27
C SER A 116 -9.55 4.57 11.32
N PHE A 117 -9.03 3.61 10.55
CA PHE A 117 -9.45 2.20 10.59
C PHE A 117 -8.53 1.33 11.44
N PHE A 118 -7.40 1.87 11.93
CA PHE A 118 -6.43 1.08 12.66
C PHE A 118 -6.99 0.60 13.99
N LEU A 119 -6.93 -0.70 14.23
CA LEU A 119 -7.51 -1.34 15.42
C LEU A 119 -6.52 -1.45 16.59
N GLY A 120 -5.25 -1.07 16.41
CA GLY A 120 -4.20 -1.29 17.40
C GLY A 120 -3.60 -2.70 17.37
N GLU A 121 -2.52 -2.93 18.11
CA GLU A 121 -2.10 -4.29 18.46
C GLU A 121 -2.94 -4.76 19.64
N GLN A 122 -3.72 -5.82 19.46
CA GLN A 122 -4.26 -6.56 20.60
C GLN A 122 -3.12 -7.42 21.15
N SER A 123 -2.64 -7.03 22.33
CA SER A 123 -1.64 -7.71 23.14
C SER A 123 -1.99 -9.16 23.44
#